data_AF-A0A3B9G2C9-F1
#
_entry.id   AF-A0A3B9G2C9-F1
#
_cell.length_a   1.000
_cell.length_b   1.000
_cell.length_c   1.000
_cell.angle_alpha   90.00
_cell.angle_beta   90.00
_cell.angle_gamma   90.00
#
_symmetry.space_group_name_H-M   'P 1'
#
loop_
_entity.id
_entity.type
_entity.pdbx_description
1 polymer ?
#
loop_
_entity_poly.entity_id
_entity_poly.type
_entity_poly.pdbx_seq_one_letter_code
_entity_poly.pdbx_strand_id
1 'polypeptide(L)'
;MTIRQLVWAGITALVFGIGFHRAWQREHGSEGSNLFASEREKETHIVVVPTVLFWVLLTFGIIFILMLGLQEGLIRFAALLADVMIVMSGYFAVLLIILPYLRRTFSARVCAVLWLVPAFLSYYSYLLLQSIPLPKLTLYIPRSSLPMIAGVWLAGFLVTGGYYLFSHIMFRRRVLSTASEETDAETLAVWQRERDALNYSLPVRLLRADVSAPFSMGQINQTRCTVLPRYEYTTKELSMIFIHELHHLQRCDVDTKVFLCLCRALCWFNPLVWFAAKKAAGDLELSCDEIVTENMTDEQRKAYAHLLLEASAPAGGCTTSLSDSAETLRYRLKGILHFRKRQAGTWLLMAAVFVSAMSFGIISVSDMRGSFASLILGSDAKIVKIVESQFRGVDQFDSTALLAELDTIELEHIAGLRDGIFEGEYITFVLSDGRFASMSDKAIFVDDYDRGRRNSDAYIIRSGMDWEALRSTFR
;
A
#
# COMPACT_ATOMS: atom_id res chain seq x y z
N MET A 1 2.86 3.06 23.70
CA MET A 1 2.00 2.36 22.69
C MET A 1 0.57 2.69 23.05
N THR A 2 -0.23 3.30 22.18
CA THR A 2 -1.50 3.91 22.61
C THR A 2 -2.68 2.94 22.46
N ILE A 3 -3.59 2.90 23.44
CA ILE A 3 -4.86 2.12 23.36
C ILE A 3 -5.62 2.43 22.06
N ARG A 4 -5.55 3.69 21.60
CA ARG A 4 -6.11 4.15 20.32
C ARG A 4 -5.58 3.38 19.12
N GLN A 5 -4.27 3.16 19.03
CA GLN A 5 -3.67 2.38 17.93
C GLN A 5 -4.22 0.96 17.90
N LEU A 6 -4.29 0.29 19.06
CA LEU A 6 -4.78 -1.08 19.15
C LEU A 6 -6.24 -1.20 18.71
N VAL A 7 -7.10 -0.29 19.19
CA VAL A 7 -8.54 -0.27 18.84
C VAL A 7 -8.72 -0.08 17.34
N TRP A 8 -8.08 0.93 16.77
CA TRP A 8 -8.21 1.24 15.35
C TRP A 8 -7.65 0.11 14.47
N ALA A 9 -6.54 -0.53 14.87
CA ALA A 9 -5.95 -1.61 14.09
C ALA A 9 -6.86 -2.85 14.12
N GLY A 10 -7.51 -3.11 15.25
CA GLY A 10 -8.54 -4.12 15.38
C GLY A 10 -9.74 -3.84 14.47
N ILE A 11 -10.24 -2.60 14.45
CA ILE A 11 -11.36 -2.19 13.58
C ILE A 11 -10.98 -2.38 12.10
N THR A 12 -9.81 -1.90 11.68
CA THR A 12 -9.35 -2.03 10.29
C THR A 12 -9.19 -3.50 9.92
N ALA A 13 -8.53 -4.30 10.76
CA ALA A 13 -8.41 -5.74 10.53
C ALA A 13 -9.79 -6.41 10.39
N LEU A 14 -10.75 -6.06 11.23
CA LEU A 14 -12.12 -6.58 11.16
C LEU A 14 -12.84 -6.20 9.86
N VAL A 15 -12.75 -4.93 9.44
CA VAL A 15 -13.33 -4.47 8.17
C VAL A 15 -12.77 -5.26 6.98
N PHE A 16 -11.44 -5.45 6.94
CA PHE A 16 -10.79 -6.26 5.90
C PHE A 16 -11.19 -7.74 5.96
N GLY A 17 -11.27 -8.31 7.16
CA GLY A 17 -11.71 -9.69 7.36
C GLY A 17 -13.14 -9.94 6.90
N ILE A 18 -14.08 -9.06 7.29
CA ILE A 18 -15.48 -9.14 6.87
C ILE A 18 -15.60 -8.95 5.36
N GLY A 19 -14.91 -7.95 4.79
CA GLY A 19 -14.89 -7.68 3.37
C GLY A 19 -14.39 -8.87 2.54
N PHE A 20 -13.26 -9.45 2.96
CA PHE A 20 -12.68 -10.62 2.31
C PHE A 20 -13.56 -11.86 2.47
N HIS A 21 -14.13 -12.09 3.65
CA HIS A 21 -15.02 -13.23 3.86
C HIS A 21 -16.28 -13.15 3.01
N ARG A 22 -16.88 -11.96 2.88
CA ARG A 22 -18.03 -11.72 1.99
C ARG A 22 -17.66 -11.95 0.52
N ALA A 23 -16.52 -11.43 0.08
CA ALA A 23 -16.01 -11.67 -1.27
C ALA A 23 -15.78 -13.16 -1.53
N TRP A 24 -15.13 -13.86 -0.60
CA TRP A 24 -14.88 -15.30 -0.68
C TRP A 24 -16.17 -16.12 -0.79
N GLN A 25 -17.18 -15.84 0.05
CA GLN A 25 -18.48 -16.52 0.03
C GLN A 25 -19.21 -16.33 -1.32
N ARG A 26 -19.18 -15.10 -1.87
CA ARG A 26 -19.76 -14.80 -3.20
C ARG A 26 -19.05 -15.55 -4.31
N GLU A 27 -17.71 -15.56 -4.29
CA GLU A 27 -16.89 -16.27 -5.28
C GLU A 27 -17.16 -17.79 -5.26
N HIS A 28 -17.50 -18.37 -4.10
CA HIS A 28 -17.72 -19.83 -3.96
C HIS A 28 -19.20 -20.24 -3.88
N GLY A 29 -20.13 -19.36 -4.26
CA GLY A 29 -21.55 -19.68 -4.42
C GLY A 29 -22.33 -19.99 -3.14
N SER A 30 -21.86 -19.60 -1.96
CA SER A 30 -22.62 -19.73 -0.71
C SER A 30 -23.49 -18.50 -0.49
N GLU A 31 -24.78 -18.58 -0.82
CA GLU A 31 -25.73 -17.48 -0.61
C GLU A 31 -25.91 -17.11 0.86
N GLY A 32 -25.82 -15.81 1.12
CA GLY A 32 -26.50 -15.13 2.21
C GLY A 32 -27.08 -13.85 1.63
N SER A 33 -28.38 -13.85 1.33
CA SER A 33 -29.14 -12.70 0.84
C SER A 33 -29.04 -11.54 1.83
N ASN A 34 -28.18 -10.56 1.57
CA ASN A 34 -28.22 -9.30 2.30
C ASN A 34 -29.22 -8.37 1.62
N LEU A 35 -30.33 -8.08 2.33
CA LEU A 35 -31.42 -7.16 1.98
C LEU A 35 -30.99 -5.69 1.72
N PHE A 36 -29.70 -5.38 1.73
CA PHE A 36 -29.13 -4.05 1.48
C PHE A 36 -28.12 -4.01 0.32
N ALA A 37 -28.05 -5.05 -0.50
CA ALA A 37 -27.17 -5.05 -1.68
C ALA A 37 -27.67 -4.03 -2.71
N SER A 38 -27.06 -2.84 -2.70
CA SER A 38 -27.21 -1.82 -3.74
C SER A 38 -26.75 -2.38 -5.09
N GLU A 39 -27.38 -1.94 -6.18
CA GLU A 39 -27.03 -2.33 -7.57
C GLU A 39 -25.55 -2.11 -7.96
N ARG A 40 -24.76 -1.40 -7.13
CA ARG A 40 -23.29 -1.24 -7.25
C ARG A 40 -22.45 -2.37 -6.65
N GLU A 41 -22.99 -3.32 -5.88
CA GLU A 41 -22.22 -4.41 -5.24
C GLU A 41 -22.11 -5.69 -6.10
N LYS A 42 -21.61 -5.57 -7.34
CA LYS A 42 -21.46 -6.71 -8.27
C LYS A 42 -20.01 -7.15 -8.52
N GLU A 43 -19.06 -6.35 -8.04
CA GLU A 43 -17.63 -6.65 -8.03
C GLU A 43 -17.23 -7.13 -6.63
N THR A 44 -16.33 -8.12 -6.53
CA THR A 44 -15.87 -8.70 -5.25
C THR A 44 -14.67 -7.93 -4.69
N HIS A 45 -14.80 -6.61 -4.65
CA HIS A 45 -13.85 -5.76 -3.93
C HIS A 45 -13.92 -6.06 -2.44
N ILE A 46 -12.75 -6.12 -1.81
CA ILE A 46 -12.66 -6.49 -0.39
C ILE A 46 -13.01 -5.29 0.49
N VAL A 47 -12.49 -4.10 0.19
CA VAL A 47 -12.86 -2.86 0.89
C VAL A 47 -12.83 -1.67 -0.05
N VAL A 48 -11.68 -1.37 -0.66
CA VAL A 48 -11.50 -0.24 -1.59
C VAL A 48 -10.66 -0.71 -2.79
N VAL A 49 -10.85 -0.07 -3.94
CA VAL A 49 -10.02 -0.31 -5.13
C VAL A 49 -8.55 0.01 -4.81
N PRO A 50 -7.57 -0.87 -5.12
CA PRO A 50 -6.17 -0.67 -4.79
C PRO A 50 -5.56 0.65 -5.32
N THR A 51 -6.10 1.19 -6.41
CA THR A 51 -5.63 2.44 -7.03
C THR A 51 -5.94 3.68 -6.19
N VAL A 52 -6.79 3.59 -5.16
CA VAL A 52 -7.11 4.70 -4.26
C VAL A 52 -5.90 5.20 -3.50
N LEU A 53 -4.89 4.37 -3.22
CA LEU A 53 -3.62 4.81 -2.61
C LEU A 53 -3.03 6.01 -3.34
N PHE A 54 -2.99 5.96 -4.67
CA PHE A 54 -2.41 7.01 -5.48
C PHE A 54 -3.15 8.34 -5.33
N TRP A 55 -4.48 8.29 -5.39
CA TRP A 55 -5.32 9.47 -5.21
C TRP A 55 -5.20 10.07 -3.80
N VAL A 56 -5.08 9.20 -2.79
CA VAL A 56 -4.86 9.62 -1.41
C VAL A 56 -3.51 10.32 -1.25
N LEU A 57 -2.42 9.73 -1.75
CA LEU A 57 -1.09 10.35 -1.72
C LEU A 57 -1.08 11.70 -2.44
N LEU A 58 -1.67 11.78 -3.63
CA LEU A 58 -1.78 13.02 -4.40
C LEU A 58 -2.55 14.09 -3.63
N THR A 59 -3.68 13.72 -3.02
CA THR A 59 -4.52 14.62 -2.24
C THR A 59 -3.76 15.15 -1.02
N PHE A 60 -3.04 14.30 -0.29
CA PHE A 60 -2.20 14.72 0.83
C PHE A 60 -1.07 15.65 0.40
N GLY A 61 -0.40 15.36 -0.72
CA GLY A 61 0.63 16.25 -1.27
C GLY A 61 0.08 17.64 -1.57
N ILE A 62 -1.10 17.72 -2.19
CA ILE A 62 -1.79 18.99 -2.46
C ILE A 62 -2.15 19.70 -1.15
N ILE A 63 -2.72 18.98 -0.17
CA ILE A 63 -3.08 19.56 1.14
C ILE A 63 -1.85 20.12 1.85
N PHE A 64 -0.72 19.41 1.88
CA PHE A 64 0.51 19.89 2.52
C PHE A 64 1.03 21.16 1.86
N ILE A 65 1.04 21.22 0.52
CA ILE A 65 1.47 22.42 -0.22
C ILE A 65 0.54 23.60 0.06
N LEU A 66 -0.78 23.39 0.10
CA LEU A 66 -1.76 24.43 0.36
C LEU A 66 -1.71 24.94 1.82
N MET A 67 -1.45 24.05 2.78
CA MET A 67 -1.46 24.40 4.21
C MET A 67 -0.14 24.98 4.71
N LEU A 68 0.99 24.48 4.22
CA LEU A 68 2.34 24.77 4.74
C LEU A 68 3.21 25.58 3.77
N GLY A 69 2.71 25.86 2.57
CA GLY A 69 3.48 26.48 1.49
C GLY A 69 4.32 25.47 0.70
N LEU A 70 4.93 25.93 -0.40
CA LEU A 70 5.56 25.03 -1.38
C LEU A 70 6.73 24.25 -0.79
N GLN A 71 7.66 24.92 -0.10
CA GLN A 71 8.88 24.30 0.38
C GLN A 71 8.61 23.27 1.49
N GLU A 72 7.92 23.68 2.55
CA GLU A 72 7.60 22.81 3.69
C GLU A 72 6.58 21.72 3.29
N GLY A 73 5.62 22.04 2.43
CA GLY A 73 4.68 21.08 1.89
C GLY A 73 5.35 19.96 1.08
N LEU A 74 6.34 20.29 0.25
CA LEU A 74 7.13 19.31 -0.50
C LEU A 74 7.97 18.42 0.41
N ILE A 75 8.57 18.96 1.47
CA ILE A 75 9.35 18.17 2.44
C ILE A 75 8.45 17.17 3.17
N ARG A 76 7.28 17.60 3.66
CA ARG A 76 6.32 16.71 4.35
C ARG A 76 5.78 15.65 3.39
N PHE A 77 5.53 15.99 2.13
CA PHE A 77 5.11 15.02 1.13
C PHE A 77 6.22 14.01 0.78
N ALA A 78 7.47 14.46 0.66
CA ALA A 78 8.60 13.57 0.42
C ALA A 78 8.82 12.59 1.59
N ALA A 79 8.68 13.05 2.83
CA ALA A 79 8.73 12.20 4.02
C ALA A 79 7.60 11.15 4.00
N LEU A 80 6.37 11.56 3.67
CA LEU A 80 5.23 10.64 3.51
C LEU A 80 5.53 9.55 2.47
N LEU A 81 6.06 9.93 1.30
CA LEU A 81 6.41 8.97 0.25
C LEU A 81 7.50 8.00 0.73
N ALA A 82 8.55 8.50 1.38
CA ALA A 82 9.64 7.68 1.91
C ALA A 82 9.12 6.65 2.93
N ASP A 83 8.26 7.07 3.86
CA ASP A 83 7.67 6.18 4.86
C ASP A 83 6.84 5.07 4.21
N VAL A 84 5.98 5.41 3.24
CA VAL A 84 5.19 4.42 2.49
C VAL A 84 6.09 3.44 1.76
N MET A 85 7.15 3.92 1.12
CA MET A 85 8.10 3.08 0.39
C MET A 85 8.86 2.14 1.33
N ILE A 86 9.32 2.61 2.49
CA ILE A 86 10.02 1.79 3.49
C ILE A 86 9.10 0.70 4.04
N VAL A 87 7.88 1.07 4.47
CA VAL A 87 6.90 0.13 5.02
C VAL A 87 6.52 -0.92 3.98
N MET A 88 6.25 -0.49 2.74
CA MET A 88 5.94 -1.40 1.63
C MET A 88 7.09 -2.37 1.35
N SER A 89 8.33 -1.87 1.36
CA SER A 89 9.53 -2.68 1.12
C SER A 89 9.73 -3.74 2.20
N GLY A 90 9.62 -3.36 3.48
CA GLY A 90 9.71 -4.27 4.61
C GLY A 90 8.61 -5.34 4.58
N TYR A 91 7.37 -4.92 4.31
CA TYR A 91 6.24 -5.84 4.19
C TYR A 91 6.44 -6.85 3.07
N PHE A 92 6.82 -6.40 1.86
CA PHE A 92 7.05 -7.29 0.73
C PHE A 92 8.23 -8.24 0.96
N ALA A 93 9.30 -7.79 1.63
CA ALA A 93 10.42 -8.67 1.98
C ALA A 93 9.95 -9.81 2.90
N VAL A 94 9.21 -9.50 3.96
CA VAL A 94 8.65 -10.51 4.87
C VAL A 94 7.69 -11.44 4.13
N LEU A 95 6.78 -10.87 3.33
CA LEU A 95 5.80 -11.66 2.57
C LEU A 95 6.50 -12.64 1.61
N LEU A 96 7.53 -12.19 0.88
CA LEU A 96 8.30 -13.04 -0.04
C LEU A 96 8.95 -14.24 0.68
N ILE A 97 9.45 -14.06 1.90
CA ILE A 97 10.07 -15.13 2.71
C ILE A 97 9.03 -16.17 3.13
N ILE A 98 7.85 -15.73 3.58
CA ILE A 98 6.81 -16.64 4.09
C ILE A 98 5.90 -17.21 2.99
N LEU A 99 5.88 -16.61 1.80
CA LEU A 99 5.00 -16.96 0.68
C LEU A 99 5.02 -18.45 0.30
N PRO A 100 6.18 -19.14 0.23
CA PRO A 100 6.20 -20.56 -0.11
C PRO A 100 5.43 -21.43 0.89
N TYR A 101 5.41 -21.04 2.17
CA TYR A 101 4.61 -21.69 3.21
C TYR A 101 3.12 -21.33 3.05
N LEU A 102 2.80 -20.05 2.88
CA LEU A 102 1.42 -19.58 2.71
C LEU A 102 0.71 -20.26 1.54
N ARG A 103 1.38 -20.39 0.38
CA ARG A 103 0.82 -21.04 -0.81
C ARG A 103 0.56 -22.55 -0.64
N ARG A 104 1.12 -23.20 0.38
CA ARG A 104 0.85 -24.62 0.68
C ARG A 104 -0.37 -24.81 1.58
N THR A 105 -0.70 -23.81 2.39
CA THR A 105 -1.71 -23.90 3.46
C THR A 105 -2.99 -23.13 3.14
N PHE A 106 -2.87 -21.97 2.51
CA PHE A 106 -3.96 -21.05 2.22
C PHE A 106 -4.23 -20.90 0.72
N SER A 107 -5.45 -20.48 0.39
CA SER A 107 -5.87 -20.24 -0.99
C SER A 107 -4.98 -19.20 -1.69
N ALA A 108 -4.84 -19.33 -3.01
CA ALA A 108 -4.14 -18.34 -3.82
C ALA A 108 -4.85 -16.97 -3.76
N ARG A 109 -6.16 -16.96 -3.50
CA ARG A 109 -6.94 -15.73 -3.31
C ARG A 109 -6.44 -14.87 -2.16
N VAL A 110 -6.24 -15.43 -0.96
CA VAL A 110 -5.69 -14.63 0.14
C VAL A 110 -4.24 -14.24 -0.14
N CYS A 111 -3.45 -15.09 -0.78
CA CYS A 111 -2.08 -14.76 -1.17
C CYS A 111 -2.05 -13.55 -2.12
N ALA A 112 -2.95 -13.50 -3.10
CA ALA A 112 -3.10 -12.36 -4.01
C ALA A 112 -3.47 -11.08 -3.24
N VAL A 113 -4.37 -11.17 -2.26
CA VAL A 113 -4.85 -10.03 -1.48
C VAL A 113 -3.79 -9.49 -0.51
N LEU A 114 -2.92 -10.36 0.03
CA LEU A 114 -1.84 -9.92 0.93
C LEU A 114 -0.92 -8.89 0.25
N TRP A 115 -0.71 -8.96 -1.07
CA TRP A 115 0.07 -7.97 -1.80
C TRP A 115 -0.54 -6.56 -1.81
N LEU A 116 -1.84 -6.45 -1.53
CA LEU A 116 -2.58 -5.18 -1.52
C LEU A 116 -2.57 -4.52 -0.14
N VAL A 117 -2.23 -5.26 0.93
CA VAL A 117 -2.29 -4.79 2.32
C VAL A 117 -1.51 -3.47 2.55
N PRO A 118 -0.28 -3.28 2.02
CA PRO A 118 0.44 -2.01 2.14
C PRO A 118 -0.34 -0.80 1.67
N ALA A 119 -1.13 -0.92 0.60
CA ALA A 119 -1.89 0.19 0.05
C ALA A 119 -2.89 0.77 1.06
N PHE A 120 -3.54 -0.12 1.80
CA PHE A 120 -4.59 0.22 2.76
C PHE A 120 -4.06 0.69 4.11
N LEU A 121 -2.83 0.32 4.45
CA LEU A 121 -2.18 0.75 5.70
C LEU A 121 -1.79 2.23 5.65
N SER A 122 -1.36 2.72 4.48
CA SER A 122 -1.05 4.14 4.28
C SER A 122 -2.24 5.07 4.54
N TYR A 123 -3.48 4.57 4.39
CA TYR A 123 -4.72 5.30 4.68
C TYR A 123 -4.96 5.47 6.18
N TYR A 124 -4.65 4.41 6.94
CA TYR A 124 -4.89 4.32 8.38
C TYR A 124 -4.08 5.36 9.18
N SER A 125 -2.87 5.66 8.71
CA SER A 125 -1.87 6.47 9.43
C SER A 125 -2.19 7.95 9.58
N TYR A 126 -2.96 8.54 8.66
CA TYR A 126 -3.13 10.01 8.61
C TYR A 126 -4.57 10.49 8.80
N LEU A 127 -5.57 9.65 8.52
CA LEU A 127 -6.99 10.03 8.67
C LEU A 127 -7.56 9.76 10.06
N LEU A 128 -7.01 8.78 10.80
CA LEU A 128 -7.57 8.30 12.07
C LEU A 128 -6.60 8.44 13.26
N LEU A 129 -5.30 8.55 12.98
CA LEU A 129 -4.27 8.82 13.97
C LEU A 129 -3.82 10.27 13.81
N GLN A 130 -4.31 11.15 14.68
CA GLN A 130 -3.77 12.51 14.86
C GLN A 130 -2.33 12.49 15.46
N SER A 131 -1.69 11.32 15.52
CA SER A 131 -0.67 10.96 16.52
C SER A 131 0.24 9.82 16.02
N ILE A 132 1.36 10.13 15.36
CA ILE A 132 2.37 9.11 14.99
C ILE A 132 3.31 8.88 16.19
N PRO A 133 3.56 7.63 16.63
CA PRO A 133 4.45 7.37 17.76
C PRO A 133 5.89 7.78 17.40
N LEU A 134 6.74 8.02 18.40
CA LEU A 134 8.16 8.28 18.14
C LEU A 134 8.80 7.07 17.44
N PRO A 135 9.59 7.30 16.37
CA PRO A 135 10.24 6.22 15.65
C PRO A 135 11.32 5.57 16.52
N LYS A 136 11.50 4.27 16.34
CA LYS A 136 12.57 3.50 16.99
C LYS A 136 13.87 3.56 16.20
N LEU A 137 13.78 3.77 14.89
CA LEU A 137 14.90 3.87 13.99
C LEU A 137 14.73 5.09 13.07
N THR A 138 15.78 5.87 12.95
CA THR A 138 15.84 7.02 12.05
C THR A 138 16.86 6.77 10.94
N LEU A 139 16.47 7.09 9.71
CA LEU A 139 17.36 7.12 8.56
C LEU A 139 17.71 8.57 8.25
N TYR A 140 18.97 8.93 8.48
CA TYR A 140 19.43 10.29 8.25
C TYR A 140 19.78 10.54 6.78
N ILE A 141 19.13 11.53 6.18
CA ILE A 141 19.36 12.00 4.82
C ILE A 141 19.58 13.51 4.87
N PRO A 142 20.79 14.03 4.63
CA PRO A 142 21.07 15.45 4.76
C PRO A 142 20.10 16.33 3.95
N ARG A 143 19.52 17.37 4.57
CA ARG A 143 18.57 18.30 3.93
C ARG A 143 19.10 18.89 2.61
N SER A 144 20.41 19.15 2.52
CA SER A 144 21.07 19.64 1.30
C SER A 144 21.00 18.67 0.12
N SER A 145 20.91 17.36 0.38
CA SER A 145 20.81 16.32 -0.64
C SER A 145 19.37 16.04 -1.09
N LEU A 146 18.36 16.45 -0.32
CA LEU A 146 16.96 16.15 -0.59
C LEU A 146 16.48 16.60 -1.99
N PRO A 147 16.79 17.83 -2.48
CA PRO A 147 16.33 18.26 -3.80
C PRO A 147 16.89 17.39 -4.94
N MET A 148 18.17 17.01 -4.83
CA MET A 148 18.82 16.13 -5.81
C MET A 148 18.20 14.74 -5.79
N ILE A 149 18.02 14.15 -4.60
CA ILE A 149 17.39 12.82 -4.43
C ILE A 149 15.96 12.84 -4.96
N ALA A 150 15.18 13.87 -4.62
CA ALA A 150 13.81 14.03 -5.09
C ALA A 150 13.75 14.21 -6.62
N GLY A 151 14.68 14.96 -7.21
CA GLY A 151 14.77 15.13 -8.67
C GLY A 151 15.09 13.83 -9.40
N VAL A 152 16.07 13.06 -8.90
CA VAL A 152 16.41 11.73 -9.44
C VAL A 152 15.25 10.76 -9.27
N TRP A 153 14.60 10.76 -8.11
CA TRP A 153 13.43 9.93 -7.84
C TRP A 153 12.28 10.25 -8.79
N LEU A 154 11.95 11.53 -8.96
CA LEU A 154 10.87 12.00 -9.83
C LEU A 154 11.16 11.65 -11.29
N ALA A 155 12.39 11.83 -11.76
CA ALA A 155 12.78 11.44 -13.11
C ALA A 155 12.56 9.93 -13.33
N GLY A 156 13.02 9.09 -12.41
CA GLY A 156 12.80 7.64 -12.51
C GLY A 156 11.33 7.23 -12.41
N PHE A 157 10.54 7.90 -11.57
CA PHE A 157 9.10 7.71 -11.46
C PHE A 157 8.38 8.05 -12.78
N LEU A 158 8.70 9.20 -13.38
CA LEU A 158 8.11 9.64 -14.65
C LEU A 158 8.51 8.74 -15.82
N VAL A 159 9.78 8.33 -15.89
CA VAL A 159 10.26 7.40 -16.93
C VAL A 159 9.58 6.04 -16.79
N THR A 160 9.57 5.46 -15.60
CA THR A 160 8.99 4.12 -15.36
C THR A 160 7.47 4.13 -15.50
N GLY A 161 6.79 5.12 -14.92
CA GLY A 161 5.34 5.30 -15.03
C GLY A 161 4.92 5.61 -16.46
N GLY A 162 5.65 6.50 -17.15
CA GLY A 162 5.45 6.83 -18.55
C GLY A 162 5.64 5.62 -19.46
N TYR A 163 6.66 4.79 -19.22
CA TYR A 163 6.87 3.53 -19.92
C TYR A 163 5.66 2.59 -19.79
N TYR A 164 5.16 2.34 -18.58
CA TYR A 164 4.00 1.46 -18.36
C TYR A 164 2.72 2.02 -18.98
N LEU A 165 2.48 3.32 -18.83
CA LEU A 165 1.32 4.00 -19.42
C LEU A 165 1.37 3.92 -20.95
N PHE A 166 2.51 4.26 -21.55
CA PHE A 166 2.69 4.21 -22.99
C PHE A 166 2.59 2.78 -23.53
N SER A 167 3.22 1.81 -22.86
CA SER A 167 3.12 0.38 -23.21
C SER A 167 1.67 -0.10 -23.18
N HIS A 168 0.90 0.24 -22.15
CA HIS A 168 -0.52 -0.12 -22.05
C HIS A 168 -1.37 0.54 -23.15
N ILE A 169 -1.18 1.83 -23.40
CA ILE A 169 -1.90 2.56 -24.46
C ILE A 169 -1.59 1.96 -25.82
N MET A 170 -0.31 1.73 -26.13
CA MET A 170 0.12 1.16 -27.40
C MET A 170 -0.39 -0.27 -27.59
N PHE A 171 -0.32 -1.10 -26.54
CA PHE A 171 -0.89 -2.44 -26.55
C PHE A 171 -2.40 -2.40 -26.84
N ARG A 172 -3.14 -1.58 -26.09
CA ARG A 172 -4.59 -1.44 -26.27
C ARG A 172 -4.95 -0.95 -27.67
N ARG A 173 -4.23 0.03 -28.21
CA ARG A 173 -4.44 0.53 -29.59
C ARG A 173 -4.16 -0.57 -30.61
N ARG A 174 -3.08 -1.32 -30.46
CA ARG A 174 -2.73 -2.45 -31.33
C ARG A 174 -3.83 -3.51 -31.34
N VAL A 175 -4.24 -3.99 -30.17
CA VAL A 175 -5.30 -5.00 -30.05
C VAL A 175 -6.60 -4.51 -30.66
N LEU A 176 -7.08 -3.33 -30.25
CA LEU A 176 -8.37 -2.80 -30.71
C LEU A 176 -8.37 -2.44 -32.21
N SER A 177 -7.20 -2.18 -32.82
CA SER A 177 -7.12 -1.95 -34.27
C SER A 177 -7.43 -3.18 -35.12
N THR A 178 -7.28 -4.38 -34.55
CA THR A 178 -7.53 -5.67 -35.23
C THR A 178 -8.78 -6.38 -34.69
N ALA A 179 -9.41 -5.79 -33.68
CA ALA A 179 -10.51 -6.40 -32.95
C ALA A 179 -11.84 -6.24 -33.71
N SER A 180 -12.62 -7.30 -33.74
CA SER A 180 -14.03 -7.30 -34.17
C SER A 180 -14.91 -7.80 -33.04
N GLU A 181 -16.17 -7.36 -33.00
CA GLU A 181 -17.16 -7.94 -32.07
C GLU A 181 -17.34 -9.44 -32.37
N GLU A 182 -17.52 -10.23 -31.32
CA GLU A 182 -17.90 -11.64 -31.46
C GLU A 182 -19.33 -11.73 -31.99
N THR A 183 -19.52 -12.54 -33.03
CA THR A 183 -20.83 -12.73 -33.70
C THR A 183 -21.30 -14.17 -33.65
N ASP A 184 -20.43 -15.12 -33.29
CA ASP A 184 -20.80 -16.51 -33.19
C ASP A 184 -21.82 -16.74 -32.07
N ALA A 185 -22.99 -17.28 -32.44
CA ALA A 185 -24.12 -17.44 -31.54
C ALA A 185 -23.84 -18.47 -30.43
N GLU A 186 -23.06 -19.51 -30.71
CA GLU A 186 -22.70 -20.52 -29.72
C GLU A 186 -21.77 -19.91 -28.66
N THR A 187 -20.70 -19.23 -29.10
CA THR A 187 -19.75 -18.53 -28.23
C THR A 187 -20.46 -17.50 -27.34
N LEU A 188 -21.35 -16.68 -27.92
CA LEU A 188 -22.14 -15.70 -27.18
C LEU A 188 -23.08 -16.37 -26.16
N ALA A 189 -23.68 -17.52 -26.50
CA ALA A 189 -24.52 -18.26 -25.57
C ALA A 189 -23.73 -18.84 -24.39
N VAL A 190 -22.50 -19.33 -24.61
CA VAL A 190 -21.62 -19.76 -23.52
C VAL A 190 -21.22 -18.56 -22.66
N TRP A 191 -20.79 -17.46 -23.26
CA TRP A 191 -20.44 -16.23 -22.53
C TRP A 191 -21.57 -15.74 -21.64
N GLN A 192 -22.79 -15.68 -22.17
CA GLN A 192 -23.96 -15.23 -21.42
C GLN A 192 -24.29 -16.19 -20.27
N ARG A 193 -24.24 -17.51 -20.51
CA ARG A 193 -24.46 -18.53 -19.48
C ARG A 193 -23.50 -18.40 -18.31
N GLU A 194 -22.19 -18.29 -18.57
CA GLU A 194 -21.20 -18.17 -17.50
C GLU A 194 -21.30 -16.83 -16.76
N ARG A 195 -21.68 -15.75 -17.45
CA ARG A 195 -21.96 -14.46 -16.82
C ARG A 195 -23.15 -14.51 -15.87
N ASP A 196 -24.23 -15.14 -16.31
CA ASP A 196 -25.45 -15.28 -15.50
C ASP A 196 -25.19 -16.18 -14.29
N ALA A 197 -24.42 -17.27 -14.46
CA ALA A 197 -24.00 -18.14 -13.36
C ALA A 197 -23.20 -17.39 -12.28
N LEU A 198 -22.38 -16.40 -12.67
CA LEU A 198 -21.63 -15.54 -11.75
C LEU A 198 -22.38 -14.28 -11.29
N ASN A 199 -23.64 -14.09 -11.73
CA ASN A 199 -24.42 -12.87 -11.53
C ASN A 199 -23.68 -11.58 -11.98
N TYR A 200 -22.80 -11.70 -12.98
CA TYR A 200 -21.95 -10.59 -13.44
C TYR A 200 -22.66 -9.76 -14.52
N SER A 201 -23.23 -8.62 -14.11
CA SER A 201 -24.10 -7.79 -14.97
C SER A 201 -23.48 -6.47 -15.45
N LEU A 202 -22.20 -6.20 -15.15
CA LEU A 202 -21.53 -5.04 -15.71
C LEU A 202 -21.28 -5.22 -17.22
N PRO A 203 -21.37 -4.15 -18.02
CA PRO A 203 -21.19 -4.25 -19.46
C PRO A 203 -19.75 -4.61 -19.80
N VAL A 204 -19.58 -5.64 -20.63
CA VAL A 204 -18.29 -6.11 -21.14
C VAL A 204 -18.49 -6.50 -22.59
N ARG A 205 -17.66 -5.93 -23.47
CA ARG A 205 -17.64 -6.30 -24.89
C ARG A 205 -16.86 -7.59 -25.07
N LEU A 206 -17.36 -8.51 -25.89
CA LEU A 206 -16.65 -9.72 -26.26
C LEU A 206 -16.08 -9.54 -27.67
N LEU A 207 -14.77 -9.56 -27.79
CA LEU A 207 -14.05 -9.24 -29.02
C LEU A 207 -13.21 -10.43 -29.47
N ARG A 208 -12.99 -10.57 -30.78
CA ARG A 208 -11.89 -11.39 -31.33
C ARG A 208 -10.81 -10.50 -31.93
N ALA A 209 -9.55 -10.80 -31.64
CA ALA A 209 -8.39 -10.06 -32.16
C ALA A 209 -7.22 -11.00 -32.48
N ASP A 210 -6.23 -10.49 -33.21
CA ASP A 210 -4.97 -11.21 -33.46
C ASP A 210 -4.07 -11.15 -32.23
N VAL A 211 -4.39 -11.98 -31.23
CA VAL A 211 -3.71 -12.08 -29.94
C VAL A 211 -3.39 -13.54 -29.64
N SER A 212 -2.37 -13.77 -28.82
CA SER A 212 -1.88 -15.11 -28.51
C SER A 212 -2.73 -15.87 -27.49
N ALA A 213 -3.39 -15.14 -26.59
CA ALA A 213 -4.11 -15.71 -25.46
C ALA A 213 -5.41 -14.91 -25.20
N PRO A 214 -6.44 -15.54 -24.64
CA PRO A 214 -7.56 -14.82 -24.03
C PRO A 214 -7.08 -13.86 -22.93
N PHE A 215 -7.72 -12.70 -22.83
CA PHE A 215 -7.57 -11.80 -21.68
C PHE A 215 -8.72 -10.78 -21.61
N SER A 216 -8.95 -10.25 -20.42
CA SER A 216 -9.77 -9.07 -20.16
C SER A 216 -8.92 -7.82 -19.95
N MET A 217 -9.44 -6.67 -20.41
CA MET A 217 -8.84 -5.35 -20.20
C MET A 217 -9.90 -4.26 -20.09
N GLY A 218 -9.50 -3.12 -19.52
CA GLY A 218 -10.36 -1.94 -19.35
C GLY A 218 -10.81 -1.76 -17.90
N GLN A 219 -10.57 -0.56 -17.37
CA GLN A 219 -10.77 -0.27 -15.95
C GLN A 219 -12.21 0.21 -15.68
N ILE A 220 -12.75 1.01 -16.59
CA ILE A 220 -14.11 1.57 -16.52
C ILE A 220 -15.08 0.80 -17.42
N ASN A 221 -16.36 0.78 -17.05
CA ASN A 221 -17.46 0.07 -17.74
C ASN A 221 -17.46 0.26 -19.26
N GLN A 222 -17.22 1.48 -19.75
CA GLN A 222 -17.23 1.79 -21.18
C GLN A 222 -16.04 1.19 -21.96
N THR A 223 -14.96 0.85 -21.26
CA THR A 223 -13.71 0.37 -21.86
C THR A 223 -13.48 -1.12 -21.65
N ARG A 224 -14.31 -1.78 -20.83
CA ARG A 224 -14.17 -3.20 -20.50
C ARG A 224 -14.46 -4.08 -21.69
N CYS A 225 -13.51 -4.96 -21.97
CA CYS A 225 -13.65 -5.98 -22.99
C CYS A 225 -12.89 -7.25 -22.58
N THR A 226 -13.44 -8.38 -22.99
CA THR A 226 -12.76 -9.67 -23.03
C THR A 226 -12.41 -9.94 -24.48
N VAL A 227 -11.15 -10.25 -24.73
CA VAL A 227 -10.61 -10.49 -26.06
C VAL A 227 -10.23 -11.95 -26.18
N LEU A 228 -10.77 -12.61 -27.20
CA LEU A 228 -10.39 -13.95 -27.60
C LEU A 228 -9.42 -13.89 -28.80
N PRO A 229 -8.45 -14.82 -28.87
CA PRO A 229 -7.73 -15.10 -30.10
C PRO A 229 -8.67 -15.53 -31.24
N ARG A 230 -8.20 -15.41 -32.49
CA ARG A 230 -8.88 -15.97 -33.66
C ARG A 230 -8.64 -17.47 -33.80
N TYR A 231 -8.88 -18.21 -32.72
CA TYR A 231 -8.87 -19.68 -32.67
C TYR A 231 -10.29 -20.20 -32.48
N GLU A 232 -10.56 -21.38 -33.02
CA GLU A 232 -11.80 -22.08 -32.75
C GLU A 232 -11.64 -22.89 -31.47
N TYR A 233 -12.57 -22.64 -30.53
CA TYR A 233 -12.62 -23.31 -29.24
C TYR A 233 -13.88 -24.14 -29.17
N THR A 234 -13.80 -25.32 -28.57
CA THR A 234 -14.99 -26.09 -28.23
C THR A 234 -15.81 -25.37 -27.15
N THR A 235 -17.10 -25.68 -27.05
CA THR A 235 -18.01 -25.14 -26.02
C THR A 235 -17.46 -25.33 -24.60
N LYS A 236 -16.75 -26.45 -24.35
CA LYS A 236 -16.14 -26.76 -23.05
C LYS A 236 -14.91 -25.88 -22.78
N GLU A 237 -14.06 -25.67 -23.77
CA GLU A 237 -12.90 -24.79 -23.64
C GLU A 237 -13.32 -23.34 -23.44
N LEU A 238 -14.33 -22.88 -24.17
CA LEU A 238 -14.91 -21.54 -23.99
C LEU A 238 -15.45 -21.35 -22.58
N SER A 239 -16.19 -22.33 -22.04
CA SER A 239 -16.69 -22.27 -20.66
C SER A 239 -15.54 -22.12 -19.66
N MET A 240 -14.47 -22.92 -19.78
CA MET A 240 -13.30 -22.81 -18.90
C MET A 240 -12.57 -21.46 -19.01
N ILE A 241 -12.40 -20.94 -20.24
CA ILE A 241 -11.79 -19.62 -20.49
C ILE A 241 -12.65 -18.51 -19.90
N PHE A 242 -13.95 -18.54 -20.14
CA PHE A 242 -14.85 -17.48 -19.69
C PHE A 242 -15.02 -17.48 -18.17
N ILE A 243 -15.10 -18.63 -17.51
CA ILE A 243 -15.06 -18.68 -16.04
C ILE A 243 -13.78 -18.03 -15.53
N HIS A 244 -12.63 -18.30 -16.14
CA HIS A 244 -11.35 -17.69 -15.75
C HIS A 244 -11.37 -16.15 -15.90
N GLU A 245 -11.69 -15.64 -17.10
CA GLU A 245 -11.68 -14.21 -17.38
C GLU A 245 -12.78 -13.44 -16.62
N LEU A 246 -13.96 -14.05 -16.42
CA LEU A 246 -15.02 -13.44 -15.63
C LEU A 246 -14.63 -13.29 -14.16
N HIS A 247 -13.86 -14.20 -13.59
CA HIS A 247 -13.33 -14.02 -12.23
C HIS A 247 -12.30 -12.90 -12.15
N HIS A 248 -11.46 -12.70 -13.16
CA HIS A 248 -10.59 -11.53 -13.24
C HIS A 248 -11.39 -10.22 -13.25
N LEU A 249 -12.48 -10.18 -14.02
CA LEU A 249 -13.38 -9.03 -14.08
C LEU A 249 -14.13 -8.82 -12.76
N GLN A 250 -14.68 -9.89 -12.18
CA GLN A 250 -15.40 -9.85 -10.90
C GLN A 250 -14.51 -9.34 -9.76
N ARG A 251 -13.24 -9.76 -9.73
CA ARG A 251 -12.22 -9.34 -8.74
C ARG A 251 -11.54 -8.02 -9.07
N CYS A 252 -11.81 -7.44 -10.24
CA CYS A 252 -11.17 -6.24 -10.75
C CYS A 252 -9.63 -6.34 -10.77
N ASP A 253 -9.11 -7.47 -11.24
CA ASP A 253 -7.67 -7.75 -11.23
C ASP A 253 -6.86 -6.77 -12.10
N VAL A 254 -7.51 -6.09 -13.06
CA VAL A 254 -6.93 -4.97 -13.80
C VAL A 254 -6.51 -3.84 -12.85
N ASP A 255 -7.33 -3.49 -11.86
CA ASP A 255 -6.99 -2.45 -10.86
C ASP A 255 -5.79 -2.87 -10.02
N THR A 256 -5.73 -4.14 -9.63
CA THR A 256 -4.57 -4.71 -8.93
C THR A 256 -3.32 -4.62 -9.80
N LYS A 257 -3.39 -4.97 -11.09
CA LYS A 257 -2.26 -4.87 -12.01
C LYS A 257 -1.81 -3.42 -12.18
N VAL A 258 -2.72 -2.46 -12.28
CA VAL A 258 -2.39 -1.02 -12.31
C VAL A 258 -1.70 -0.59 -11.00
N PHE A 259 -2.22 -1.02 -9.85
CA PHE A 259 -1.58 -0.77 -8.56
C PHE A 259 -0.14 -1.31 -8.51
N LEU A 260 0.10 -2.53 -8.98
CA LEU A 260 1.46 -3.09 -9.06
C LEU A 260 2.36 -2.31 -10.04
N CYS A 261 1.82 -1.87 -11.18
CA CYS A 261 2.50 -1.01 -12.16
C CYS A 261 2.89 0.34 -11.46
N LEU A 262 2.03 0.92 -10.60
CA LEU A 262 2.30 2.13 -9.80
C LEU A 262 3.33 1.90 -8.68
N CYS A 263 3.25 0.79 -7.94
CA CYS A 263 4.25 0.44 -6.92
C CYS A 263 5.65 0.34 -7.52
N ARG A 264 5.78 -0.29 -8.70
CA ARG A 264 7.05 -0.34 -9.45
C ARG A 264 7.52 1.04 -9.87
N ALA A 265 6.64 1.94 -10.30
CA ALA A 265 7.04 3.31 -10.63
C ALA A 265 7.51 4.09 -9.39
N LEU A 266 6.75 4.03 -8.28
CA LEU A 266 7.10 4.70 -7.01
C LEU A 266 8.42 4.19 -6.45
N CYS A 267 8.66 2.89 -6.54
CA CYS A 267 9.83 2.20 -6.01
C CYS A 267 10.74 1.69 -7.13
N TRP A 268 10.93 2.45 -8.22
CA TRP A 268 11.63 1.99 -9.42
C TRP A 268 13.05 1.49 -9.15
N PHE A 269 13.73 2.05 -8.15
CA PHE A 269 15.07 1.65 -7.74
C PHE A 269 15.10 0.38 -6.87
N ASN A 270 13.96 -0.09 -6.36
CA ASN A 270 13.89 -1.13 -5.35
C ASN A 270 13.59 -2.52 -5.97
N PRO A 271 14.59 -3.40 -6.12
CA PRO A 271 14.41 -4.72 -6.74
C PRO A 271 13.40 -5.61 -6.01
N LEU A 272 13.23 -5.45 -4.69
CA LEU A 272 12.26 -6.24 -3.92
C LEU A 272 10.82 -5.98 -4.39
N VAL A 273 10.49 -4.73 -4.73
CA VAL A 273 9.16 -4.37 -5.25
C VAL A 273 8.94 -4.96 -6.64
N TRP A 274 9.98 -5.04 -7.48
CA TRP A 274 9.90 -5.70 -8.78
C TRP A 274 9.60 -7.19 -8.64
N PHE A 275 10.32 -7.88 -7.74
CA PHE A 275 10.09 -9.30 -7.45
C PHE A 275 8.70 -9.54 -6.85
N ALA A 276 8.30 -8.72 -5.88
CA ALA A 276 6.98 -8.76 -5.25
C ALA A 276 5.87 -8.61 -6.30
N ALA A 277 5.94 -7.60 -7.15
CA ALA A 277 4.95 -7.38 -8.19
C ALA A 277 4.90 -8.53 -9.21
N LYS A 278 6.03 -9.18 -9.53
CA LYS A 278 6.03 -10.39 -10.37
C LYS A 278 5.34 -11.57 -9.68
N LYS A 279 5.59 -11.80 -8.38
CA LYS A 279 4.94 -12.88 -7.62
C LYS A 279 3.45 -12.60 -7.39
N ALA A 280 3.08 -11.34 -7.15
CA ALA A 280 1.70 -10.88 -7.02
C ALA A 280 0.89 -11.12 -8.29
N ALA A 281 1.44 -10.77 -9.46
CA ALA A 281 0.81 -11.08 -10.74
C ALA A 281 0.55 -12.59 -10.89
N GLY A 282 1.53 -13.43 -10.53
CA GLY A 282 1.34 -14.89 -10.53
C GLY A 282 0.30 -15.40 -9.53
N ASP A 283 0.16 -14.76 -8.36
CA ASP A 283 -0.87 -15.12 -7.37
C ASP A 283 -2.28 -14.79 -7.85
N LEU A 284 -2.47 -13.74 -8.67
CA LEU A 284 -3.75 -13.45 -9.33
C LEU A 284 -4.15 -14.58 -10.26
N GLU A 285 -3.25 -15.00 -11.15
CA GLU A 285 -3.49 -16.09 -12.10
C GLU A 285 -3.80 -17.41 -11.36
N LEU A 286 -3.02 -17.73 -10.32
CA LEU A 286 -3.26 -18.91 -9.48
C LEU A 286 -4.62 -18.88 -8.77
N SER A 287 -5.04 -17.69 -8.34
CA SER A 287 -6.35 -17.50 -7.70
C SER A 287 -7.50 -17.72 -8.69
N CYS A 288 -7.32 -17.41 -9.97
CA CYS A 288 -8.29 -17.71 -11.01
C CYS A 288 -8.25 -19.20 -11.42
N ASP A 289 -7.08 -19.82 -11.47
CA ASP A 289 -6.96 -21.27 -11.71
C ASP A 289 -7.63 -22.09 -10.60
N GLU A 290 -7.45 -21.70 -9.33
CA GLU A 290 -7.99 -22.42 -8.17
C GLU A 290 -9.53 -22.45 -8.18
N ILE A 291 -10.17 -21.34 -8.58
CA ILE A 291 -11.64 -21.26 -8.63
C ILE A 291 -12.22 -22.01 -9.84
N VAL A 292 -11.57 -21.94 -11.00
CA VAL A 292 -11.97 -22.71 -12.20
C VAL A 292 -11.92 -24.21 -11.91
N THR A 293 -10.90 -24.66 -11.17
CA THR A 293 -10.63 -26.09 -10.97
C THR A 293 -11.26 -26.69 -9.71
N GLU A 294 -11.94 -25.89 -8.89
CA GLU A 294 -12.46 -26.29 -7.57
C GLU A 294 -13.40 -27.50 -7.67
N ASN A 295 -14.36 -27.44 -8.61
CA ASN A 295 -15.41 -28.45 -8.79
C ASN A 295 -15.15 -29.39 -9.99
N MET A 296 -13.96 -29.34 -10.57
CA MET A 296 -13.58 -30.18 -11.71
C MET A 296 -13.13 -31.58 -11.30
N THR A 297 -13.43 -32.60 -12.12
CA THR A 297 -12.79 -33.92 -12.03
C THR A 297 -11.33 -33.85 -12.48
N ASP A 298 -10.55 -34.89 -12.19
CA ASP A 298 -9.13 -34.93 -12.58
C ASP A 298 -8.95 -34.92 -14.11
N GLU A 299 -9.87 -35.51 -14.87
CA GLU A 299 -9.89 -35.45 -16.34
C GLU A 299 -10.15 -34.01 -16.82
N GLN A 300 -11.11 -33.31 -16.21
CA GLN A 300 -11.41 -31.92 -16.55
C GLN A 300 -10.24 -30.99 -16.21
N ARG A 301 -9.57 -31.21 -15.07
CA ARG A 301 -8.35 -30.46 -14.69
C ARG A 301 -7.21 -30.68 -15.69
N LYS A 302 -7.02 -31.91 -16.18
CA LYS A 302 -6.03 -32.20 -17.24
C LYS A 302 -6.39 -31.50 -18.53
N ALA A 303 -7.66 -31.52 -18.94
CA ALA A 303 -8.13 -30.80 -20.13
C ALA A 303 -7.88 -29.29 -20.00
N TYR A 304 -8.18 -28.71 -18.83
CA TYR A 304 -7.90 -27.30 -18.56
C TYR A 304 -6.39 -26.99 -18.59
N ALA A 305 -5.55 -27.84 -18.00
CA ALA A 305 -4.10 -27.70 -18.05
C ALA A 305 -3.54 -27.76 -19.48
N HIS A 306 -4.10 -28.62 -20.33
CA HIS A 306 -3.78 -28.67 -21.76
C HIS A 306 -4.19 -27.38 -22.48
N LEU A 307 -5.40 -26.89 -22.24
CA LEU A 307 -5.88 -25.63 -22.80
C LEU A 307 -4.97 -24.45 -22.41
N LEU A 308 -4.53 -24.38 -21.15
CA LEU A 308 -3.58 -23.37 -20.71
C LEU A 308 -2.24 -23.48 -21.44
N LEU A 309 -1.73 -24.69 -21.67
CA LEU A 309 -0.48 -24.89 -22.42
C LEU A 309 -0.60 -24.39 -23.87
N GLU A 310 -1.72 -24.64 -24.53
CA GLU A 310 -1.98 -24.20 -25.90
C GLU A 310 -2.20 -22.68 -26.01
N ALA A 311 -2.85 -22.08 -25.01
CA ALA A 311 -3.09 -20.64 -24.95
C ALA A 311 -1.87 -19.81 -24.48
N SER A 312 -0.80 -20.46 -24.00
CA SER A 312 0.37 -19.77 -23.43
C SER A 312 1.37 -19.32 -24.49
N ALA A 313 1.06 -18.24 -25.22
CA ALA A 313 2.05 -17.50 -26.02
C ALA A 313 2.21 -16.05 -25.48
N PRO A 314 3.43 -15.48 -25.47
CA PRO A 314 3.74 -14.27 -24.71
C PRO A 314 2.93 -13.04 -25.18
N ALA A 315 2.25 -12.37 -24.24
CA ALA A 315 1.57 -11.09 -24.49
C ALA A 315 2.12 -9.98 -23.57
N GLY A 316 2.28 -8.76 -24.09
CA GLY A 316 2.81 -7.60 -23.35
C GLY A 316 1.73 -6.66 -22.79
N GLY A 317 2.08 -5.81 -21.81
CA GLY A 317 1.21 -4.77 -21.21
C GLY A 317 0.60 -5.16 -19.85
N CYS A 318 -0.03 -4.21 -19.11
CA CYS A 318 -0.78 -4.54 -17.88
C CYS A 318 -2.15 -5.19 -18.28
N THR A 319 -2.15 -6.48 -18.66
CA THR A 319 -3.33 -7.29 -19.05
C THR A 319 -3.52 -8.52 -18.17
N THR A 320 -4.67 -9.21 -18.25
CA THR A 320 -4.87 -10.54 -17.64
C THR A 320 -4.22 -11.70 -18.41
N SER A 321 -3.29 -11.40 -19.32
CA SER A 321 -2.57 -12.40 -20.11
C SER A 321 -2.09 -13.59 -19.27
N LEU A 322 -2.45 -14.78 -19.75
CA LEU A 322 -2.25 -16.07 -19.11
C LEU A 322 -0.78 -16.54 -19.01
N SER A 323 0.23 -15.75 -19.42
CA SER A 323 1.63 -16.15 -19.23
C SER A 323 2.63 -15.01 -19.45
N ASP A 324 3.34 -14.62 -18.38
CA ASP A 324 4.49 -13.69 -18.43
C ASP A 324 5.85 -14.42 -18.28
N SER A 325 5.86 -15.75 -17.96
CA SER A 325 7.08 -16.58 -17.94
C SER A 325 6.84 -18.11 -17.91
N ALA A 326 7.76 -18.91 -18.45
CA ALA A 326 7.69 -20.38 -18.39
C ALA A 326 7.67 -20.96 -16.96
N GLU A 327 8.34 -20.29 -16.01
CA GLU A 327 8.34 -20.67 -14.59
C GLU A 327 6.95 -20.51 -13.96
N THR A 328 6.26 -19.40 -14.27
CA THR A 328 4.89 -19.16 -13.77
C THR A 328 3.90 -20.16 -14.34
N LEU A 329 4.00 -20.49 -15.63
CA LEU A 329 3.15 -21.50 -16.27
C LEU A 329 3.36 -22.88 -15.63
N ARG A 330 4.61 -23.31 -15.44
CA ARG A 330 4.93 -24.57 -14.75
C ARG A 330 4.32 -24.64 -13.35
N TYR A 331 4.38 -23.54 -12.60
CA TYR A 331 3.83 -23.48 -11.25
C TYR A 331 2.29 -23.57 -11.25
N ARG A 332 1.62 -22.89 -12.17
CA ARG A 332 0.15 -22.99 -12.39
C ARG A 332 -0.28 -24.42 -12.70
N LEU A 333 0.37 -25.05 -13.69
CA LEU A 333 0.08 -26.44 -14.08
C LEU A 333 0.25 -27.42 -12.92
N LYS A 334 1.31 -27.25 -12.11
CA LYS A 334 1.50 -28.08 -10.91
C LYS A 334 0.36 -27.91 -9.91
N GLY A 335 -0.13 -26.68 -9.72
CA GLY A 335 -1.25 -26.37 -8.83
C GLY A 335 -2.56 -26.99 -9.30
N ILE A 336 -2.83 -26.94 -10.60
CA ILE A 336 -4.03 -27.52 -11.23
C ILE A 336 -4.02 -29.05 -11.12
N LEU A 337 -2.89 -29.68 -11.44
CA LEU A 337 -2.78 -31.15 -11.46
C LEU A 337 -2.71 -31.78 -10.07
N HIS A 338 -2.24 -31.03 -9.06
CA HIS A 338 -2.18 -31.49 -7.66
C HIS A 338 -3.12 -30.66 -6.79
N PHE A 339 -4.38 -30.64 -7.19
CA PHE A 339 -5.41 -29.88 -6.48
C PHE A 339 -5.54 -30.35 -5.03
N ARG A 340 -5.64 -29.38 -4.11
CA ARG A 340 -5.94 -29.61 -2.70
C ARG A 340 -6.79 -28.46 -2.21
N LYS A 341 -7.89 -28.75 -1.52
CA LYS A 341 -8.71 -27.72 -0.87
C LYS A 341 -7.88 -27.01 0.20
N ARG A 342 -7.71 -25.70 0.06
CA ARG A 342 -6.94 -24.85 0.98
C ARG A 342 -7.86 -24.03 1.87
N GLN A 343 -7.32 -23.50 2.97
CA GLN A 343 -8.07 -22.61 3.84
C GLN A 343 -8.26 -21.25 3.17
N ALA A 344 -9.44 -20.63 3.34
CA ALA A 344 -9.75 -19.31 2.77
C ALA A 344 -8.76 -18.21 3.22
N GLY A 345 -8.28 -18.28 4.47
CA GLY A 345 -7.25 -17.37 4.99
C GLY A 345 -7.74 -16.05 5.56
N THR A 346 -9.04 -15.89 5.87
CA THR A 346 -9.58 -14.65 6.46
C THR A 346 -8.82 -14.20 7.71
N TRP A 347 -8.58 -15.11 8.66
CA TRP A 347 -7.83 -14.80 9.89
C TRP A 347 -6.37 -14.41 9.62
N LEU A 348 -5.74 -15.03 8.61
CA LEU A 348 -4.39 -14.65 8.17
C LEU A 348 -4.37 -13.20 7.66
N LEU A 349 -5.35 -12.83 6.81
CA LEU A 349 -5.47 -11.47 6.30
C LEU A 349 -5.68 -10.47 7.44
N MET A 350 -6.58 -10.78 8.38
CA MET A 350 -6.82 -9.93 9.56
C MET A 350 -5.55 -9.75 10.38
N ALA A 351 -4.81 -10.84 10.65
CA ALA A 351 -3.55 -10.77 11.38
C ALA A 351 -2.49 -9.94 10.63
N ALA A 352 -2.37 -10.12 9.31
CA ALA A 352 -1.45 -9.35 8.49
C ALA A 352 -1.77 -7.85 8.50
N VAL A 353 -3.04 -7.48 8.37
CA VAL A 353 -3.50 -6.08 8.46
C VAL A 353 -3.22 -5.52 9.85
N PHE A 354 -3.54 -6.27 10.91
CA PHE A 354 -3.32 -5.84 12.29
C PHE A 354 -1.84 -5.61 12.60
N VAL A 355 -0.97 -6.59 12.33
CA VAL A 355 0.47 -6.51 12.58
C VAL A 355 1.09 -5.36 11.81
N SER A 356 0.66 -5.16 10.56
CA SER A 356 1.20 -4.08 9.74
C SER A 356 0.72 -2.70 10.22
N ALA A 357 -0.53 -2.58 10.68
CA ALA A 357 -1.03 -1.35 11.31
C ALA A 357 -0.30 -1.04 12.61
N MET A 358 0.11 -2.06 13.36
CA MET A 358 0.95 -1.93 14.56
C MET A 358 2.41 -1.60 14.26
N SER A 359 2.89 -1.91 13.07
CA SER A 359 4.28 -1.68 12.67
C SER A 359 4.50 -0.29 12.07
N PHE A 360 3.44 0.49 11.85
CA PHE A 360 3.53 1.82 11.28
C PHE A 360 4.22 2.81 12.23
N GLY A 361 5.11 3.65 11.69
CA GLY A 361 5.83 4.67 12.45
C GLY A 361 7.07 4.17 13.22
N ILE A 362 7.46 2.90 13.08
CA ILE A 362 8.70 2.37 13.68
C ILE A 362 9.95 3.01 13.07
N ILE A 363 9.92 3.28 11.77
CA ILE A 363 11.03 3.88 11.01
C ILE A 363 10.57 5.26 10.53
N SER A 364 11.45 6.25 10.60
CA SER A 364 11.24 7.58 10.04
C SER A 364 12.50 8.10 9.37
N VAL A 365 12.34 9.02 8.43
CA VAL A 365 13.46 9.79 7.88
C VAL A 365 13.74 11.01 8.76
N SER A 366 15.02 11.32 8.96
CA SER A 366 15.51 12.55 9.58
C SER A 366 16.35 13.34 8.57
N ASP A 367 16.16 14.65 8.50
CA ASP A 367 16.82 15.52 7.52
C ASP A 367 17.90 16.43 8.13
N MET A 368 17.81 16.72 9.44
CA MET A 368 18.75 17.58 10.16
C MET A 368 19.27 16.90 11.42
N ARG A 369 20.56 17.10 11.69
CA ARG A 369 21.27 16.69 12.90
C ARG A 369 22.02 17.89 13.45
N GLY A 370 22.01 18.05 14.76
CA GLY A 370 22.67 19.18 15.42
C GLY A 370 22.40 19.22 16.91
N SER A 371 22.93 20.24 17.56
CA SER A 371 22.71 20.51 18.98
C SER A 371 21.40 21.28 19.22
N PHE A 372 20.98 21.36 20.48
CA PHE A 372 19.82 22.17 20.89
C PHE A 372 19.91 23.62 20.41
N ALA A 373 21.08 24.27 20.55
CA ALA A 373 21.22 25.66 20.12
C ALA A 373 21.05 25.79 18.60
N SER A 374 21.71 24.92 17.83
CA SER A 374 21.70 25.00 16.36
C SER A 374 20.35 24.71 15.71
N LEU A 375 19.58 23.76 16.25
CA LEU A 375 18.32 23.29 15.65
C LEU A 375 17.09 23.97 16.25
N ILE A 376 17.08 24.28 17.54
CA ILE A 376 15.90 24.80 18.24
C ILE A 376 15.99 26.30 18.44
N LEU A 377 17.11 26.82 18.95
CA LEU A 377 17.24 28.26 19.24
C LEU A 377 17.62 29.10 18.00
N GLY A 378 18.40 28.54 17.09
CA GLY A 378 18.96 29.30 15.97
C GLY A 378 19.94 30.38 16.45
N SER A 379 20.02 31.51 15.73
CA SER A 379 20.92 32.62 16.07
C SER A 379 20.44 33.52 17.21
N ASP A 380 19.12 33.61 17.42
CA ASP A 380 18.53 34.74 18.14
C ASP A 380 17.61 34.35 19.31
N ALA A 381 17.11 33.11 19.36
CA ALA A 381 16.18 32.71 20.42
C ALA A 381 16.92 32.33 21.71
N LYS A 382 16.29 32.60 22.85
CA LYS A 382 16.77 32.25 24.20
C LYS A 382 15.67 31.58 25.00
N ILE A 383 16.06 30.77 25.97
CA ILE A 383 15.15 30.21 26.97
C ILE A 383 14.75 31.33 27.93
N VAL A 384 13.47 31.67 27.96
CA VAL A 384 12.93 32.79 28.77
C VAL A 384 12.37 32.30 30.09
N LYS A 385 11.59 31.21 30.04
CA LYS A 385 10.84 30.73 31.20
C LYS A 385 10.57 29.23 31.11
N ILE A 386 10.47 28.59 32.26
CA ILE A 386 9.94 27.23 32.41
C ILE A 386 8.45 27.36 32.73
N VAL A 387 7.60 26.75 31.90
CA VAL A 387 6.14 26.86 32.02
C VAL A 387 5.54 25.64 32.68
N GLU A 388 6.11 24.48 32.42
CA GLU A 388 5.66 23.23 33.00
C GLU A 388 6.87 22.35 33.29
N SER A 389 6.89 21.75 34.47
CA SER A 389 7.94 20.84 34.88
C SER A 389 7.38 19.93 35.96
N GLN A 390 7.81 18.68 35.95
CA GLN A 390 7.56 17.77 37.06
C GLN A 390 8.41 18.08 38.30
N PHE A 391 9.43 18.93 38.16
CA PHE A 391 10.29 19.36 39.25
C PHE A 391 9.60 20.48 40.06
N ARG A 392 9.49 20.30 41.38
CA ARG A 392 8.93 21.34 42.27
C ARG A 392 9.93 22.48 42.46
N GLY A 393 9.46 23.73 42.34
CA GLY A 393 10.22 24.93 42.71
C GLY A 393 11.17 25.47 41.64
N VAL A 394 11.05 25.04 40.38
CA VAL A 394 11.92 25.48 39.28
C VAL A 394 11.45 26.81 38.70
N ASP A 395 11.59 27.87 39.49
CA ASP A 395 11.29 29.24 39.06
C ASP A 395 12.55 30.00 38.60
N GLN A 396 13.74 29.54 39.00
CA GLN A 396 15.03 30.13 38.67
C GLN A 396 15.98 29.10 38.09
N PHE A 397 16.69 29.48 37.03
CA PHE A 397 17.67 28.65 36.36
C PHE A 397 18.84 29.49 35.87
N ASP A 398 20.05 28.92 35.84
CA ASP A 398 21.18 29.53 35.15
C ASP A 398 21.04 29.25 33.65
N SER A 399 20.66 30.27 32.88
CA SER A 399 20.42 30.14 31.44
C SER A 399 21.65 29.70 30.65
N THR A 400 22.84 30.07 31.12
CA THR A 400 24.13 29.69 30.50
C THR A 400 24.48 28.24 30.79
N ALA A 401 24.35 27.82 32.05
CA ALA A 401 24.60 26.43 32.43
C ALA A 401 23.56 25.49 31.81
N LEU A 402 22.28 25.86 31.83
CA LEU A 402 21.21 25.11 31.19
C LEU A 402 21.45 24.97 29.68
N LEU A 403 21.83 26.05 28.99
CA LEU A 403 22.13 25.96 27.56
C LEU A 403 23.35 25.08 27.28
N ALA A 404 24.41 25.18 28.10
CA ALA A 404 25.59 24.34 27.95
C ALA A 404 25.24 22.85 28.07
N GLU A 405 24.43 22.48 29.07
CA GLU A 405 23.95 21.11 29.24
C GLU A 405 23.07 20.66 28.06
N LEU A 406 22.10 21.49 27.63
CA LEU A 406 21.23 21.17 26.48
C LEU A 406 22.00 21.05 25.16
N ASP A 407 23.08 21.83 24.97
CA ASP A 407 23.88 21.80 23.74
C ASP A 407 24.75 20.54 23.62
N THR A 408 25.01 19.84 24.74
CA THR A 408 25.64 18.50 24.70
C THR A 408 24.75 17.44 24.06
N ILE A 409 23.44 17.70 23.95
CA ILE A 409 22.46 16.75 23.46
C ILE A 409 22.46 16.75 21.92
N GLU A 410 22.74 15.59 21.34
CA GLU A 410 22.61 15.39 19.90
C GLU A 410 21.15 15.15 19.51
N LEU A 411 20.63 16.01 18.64
CA LEU A 411 19.24 15.99 18.18
C LEU A 411 19.13 15.61 16.69
N GLU A 412 18.07 14.90 16.37
CA GLU A 412 17.63 14.57 15.01
C GLU A 412 16.24 15.10 14.73
N HIS A 413 16.12 16.02 13.76
CA HIS A 413 14.82 16.52 13.34
C HIS A 413 14.03 15.44 12.60
N ILE A 414 12.74 15.34 12.90
CA ILE A 414 11.81 14.42 12.24
C ILE A 414 10.64 15.19 11.63
N ALA A 415 10.45 15.01 10.33
CA ALA A 415 9.27 15.48 9.64
C ALA A 415 8.03 14.65 10.05
N GLY A 416 7.05 15.30 10.69
CA GLY A 416 5.67 14.83 10.86
C GLY A 416 4.98 15.45 12.09
N LEU A 417 3.64 15.51 12.10
CA LEU A 417 2.89 15.77 13.34
C LEU A 417 2.97 14.51 14.22
N ARG A 418 3.64 14.62 15.36
CA ARG A 418 3.81 13.54 16.33
C ARG A 418 3.20 13.94 17.67
N ASP A 419 2.62 12.96 18.35
CA ASP A 419 2.05 13.19 19.68
C ASP A 419 3.17 13.29 20.72
N GLY A 420 3.25 14.46 21.36
CA GLY A 420 4.08 14.69 22.55
C GLY A 420 3.40 14.20 23.82
N ILE A 421 2.93 12.94 23.85
CA ILE A 421 2.53 12.33 25.12
C ILE A 421 3.81 11.96 25.86
N PHE A 422 4.13 12.75 26.87
CA PHE A 422 5.28 12.53 27.72
C PHE A 422 4.99 11.39 28.71
N GLU A 423 5.68 10.27 28.55
CA GLU A 423 5.79 9.22 29.59
C GLU A 423 7.15 9.41 30.28
N GLY A 424 7.16 9.71 31.58
CA GLY A 424 8.41 9.88 32.36
C GLY A 424 8.72 11.34 32.70
N GLU A 425 10.02 11.64 32.85
CA GLU A 425 10.49 12.98 33.20
C GLU A 425 10.26 13.96 32.02
N TYR A 426 9.72 15.16 32.31
CA TYR A 426 9.48 16.18 31.28
C TYR A 426 9.63 17.61 31.78
N ILE A 427 10.00 18.51 30.85
CA ILE A 427 10.12 19.94 31.12
C ILE A 427 9.76 20.75 29.86
N THR A 428 9.02 21.85 30.04
CA THR A 428 8.55 22.70 28.96
C THR A 428 9.05 24.13 29.14
N PHE A 429 9.77 24.60 28.13
CA PHE A 429 10.36 25.94 28.07
C PHE A 429 9.56 26.85 27.12
N VAL A 430 9.54 28.14 27.43
CA VAL A 430 9.17 29.21 26.49
C VAL A 430 10.43 29.83 25.94
N LEU A 431 10.49 29.89 24.61
CA LEU A 431 11.53 30.56 23.86
C LEU A 431 11.16 32.03 23.65
N SER A 432 12.17 32.89 23.48
CA SER A 432 11.98 34.34 23.35
C SER A 432 11.24 34.78 22.10
N ASP A 433 11.11 33.89 21.11
CA ASP A 433 10.31 34.08 19.91
C ASP A 433 8.86 33.62 20.06
N GLY A 434 8.46 33.16 21.26
CA GLY A 434 7.09 32.74 21.57
C GLY A 434 6.82 31.24 21.35
N ARG A 435 7.80 30.48 20.85
CA ARG A 435 7.68 29.02 20.71
C ARG A 435 7.77 28.31 22.07
N PHE A 436 7.14 27.15 22.17
CA PHE A 436 7.21 26.28 23.35
C PHE A 436 8.04 25.04 23.01
N ALA A 437 9.08 24.75 23.80
CA ALA A 437 9.90 23.56 23.65
C ALA A 437 9.65 22.61 24.81
N SER A 438 8.94 21.52 24.55
CA SER A 438 8.57 20.49 25.53
C SER A 438 9.50 19.28 25.37
N MET A 439 10.26 18.96 26.40
CA MET A 439 11.36 18.00 26.39
C MET A 439 11.06 16.78 27.28
N SER A 440 11.57 15.62 26.86
CA SER A 440 11.47 14.33 27.55
C SER A 440 12.72 13.48 27.32
N ASP A 441 12.78 12.30 27.95
CA ASP A 441 13.88 11.33 27.81
C ASP A 441 14.32 11.04 26.36
N LYS A 442 13.37 11.06 25.42
CA LYS A 442 13.57 10.55 24.06
C LYS A 442 13.42 11.60 22.97
N ALA A 443 12.71 12.68 23.25
CA ALA A 443 12.41 13.68 22.24
C ALA A 443 12.12 15.06 22.82
N ILE A 444 12.30 16.06 21.97
CA ILE A 444 11.91 17.45 22.17
C ILE A 444 10.88 17.82 21.12
N PHE A 445 9.76 18.39 21.56
CA PHE A 445 8.70 18.91 20.70
C PHE A 445 8.73 20.43 20.76
N VAL A 446 8.85 21.06 19.60
CA VAL A 446 8.81 22.53 19.50
C VAL A 446 7.49 22.91 18.85
N ASP A 447 6.63 23.54 19.62
CA ASP A 447 5.33 24.04 19.20
C ASP A 447 5.42 25.53 18.89
N ASP A 448 5.05 25.89 17.65
CA ASP A 448 4.79 27.25 17.23
C ASP A 448 3.28 27.46 17.06
N TYR A 449 2.76 28.52 17.68
CA TYR A 449 1.35 28.89 17.67
C TYR A 449 1.15 30.17 16.85
N ASP A 450 1.36 30.10 15.54
CA ASP A 450 1.06 31.21 14.63
C ASP A 450 -0.42 31.16 14.18
N ARG A 451 -1.15 32.27 14.35
CA ARG A 451 -2.57 32.45 13.95
C ARG A 451 -3.52 31.30 14.33
N GLY A 452 -3.30 30.68 15.50
CA GLY A 452 -4.15 29.59 16.01
C GLY A 452 -3.95 28.24 15.33
N ARG A 453 -2.89 28.07 14.53
CA ARG A 453 -2.45 26.75 14.00
C ARG A 453 -1.22 26.30 14.76
N ARG A 454 -1.27 25.10 15.35
CA ARG A 454 -0.13 24.46 16.01
C ARG A 454 0.75 23.81 14.95
N ASN A 455 1.94 24.35 14.72
CA ASN A 455 3.01 23.66 14.00
C ASN A 455 3.94 23.03 15.04
N SER A 456 3.99 21.70 15.05
CA SER A 456 4.86 20.94 15.96
C SER A 456 5.99 20.30 15.17
N ASP A 457 7.22 20.67 15.50
CA ASP A 457 8.41 19.95 15.06
C ASP A 457 8.89 19.02 16.17
N ALA A 458 9.30 17.81 15.79
CA ALA A 458 9.77 16.79 16.72
C ALA A 458 11.24 16.50 16.47
N TYR A 459 12.02 16.45 17.55
CA TYR A 459 13.45 16.17 17.55
C TYR A 459 13.72 14.95 18.43
N ILE A 460 14.35 13.90 17.90
CA ILE A 460 14.80 12.76 18.70
C ILE A 460 16.13 13.06 19.37
N ILE A 461 16.26 12.63 20.62
CA ILE A 461 17.48 12.70 21.41
C ILE A 461 18.29 11.42 21.17
N ARG A 462 19.52 11.54 20.66
CA ARG A 462 20.40 10.40 20.38
C ARG A 462 21.37 10.04 21.49
N SER A 463 21.89 11.05 22.17
CA SER A 463 22.91 10.92 23.21
C SER A 463 22.36 10.41 24.55
N GLY A 464 21.03 10.35 24.69
CA GLY A 464 20.36 10.14 25.97
C GLY A 464 20.22 11.44 26.76
N MET A 465 19.36 11.42 27.77
CA MET A 465 19.09 12.57 28.64
C MET A 465 19.65 12.32 30.04
N ASP A 466 20.50 13.24 30.52
CA ASP A 466 20.96 13.25 31.91
C ASP A 466 20.13 14.25 32.71
N TRP A 467 19.08 13.75 33.34
CA TRP A 467 18.19 14.57 34.16
C TRP A 467 18.84 15.05 35.46
N GLU A 468 19.87 14.38 35.97
CA GLU A 468 20.56 14.83 37.19
C GLU A 468 21.43 16.05 36.88
N ALA A 469 22.19 15.99 35.79
CA ALA A 469 22.95 17.12 35.28
C ALA A 469 22.03 18.31 34.96
N LEU A 470 20.93 18.07 34.24
CA LEU A 470 19.94 19.10 33.95
C LEU A 470 19.35 19.71 35.23
N ARG A 471 19.02 18.88 36.22
CA ARG A 471 18.44 19.32 37.51
C ARG A 471 19.40 20.21 38.30
N SER A 472 20.70 19.99 38.20
CA SER A 472 21.71 20.82 38.87
C SER A 472 21.75 22.28 38.39
N THR A 473 21.17 22.56 37.21
CA THR A 473 21.09 23.92 36.64
C THR A 473 19.91 24.74 37.19
N PHE A 474 18.97 24.08 37.87
CA PHE A 474 17.80 24.69 38.50
C PHE A 474 18.09 25.02 39.97
N ARG A 475 17.53 26.14 40.47
CA ARG A 475 17.73 26.62 41.84
C ARG A 475 16.43 26.68 42.63
#